data_AF-A0A7X8MAE3-F1
#
_entry.id   AF-A0A7X8MAE3-F1
#
_cell.length_a   1.000
_cell.length_b   1.000
_cell.length_c   1.000
_cell.angle_alpha   90.00
_cell.angle_beta   90.00
_cell.angle_gamma   90.00
#
_symmetry.space_group_name_H-M   'P 1'
#
loop_
_entity.id
_entity.type
_entity.pdbx_description
1 polymer ?
#
loop_
_entity_poly.entity_id
_entity_poly.type
_entity_poly.pdbx_seq_one_letter_code
_entity_poly.pdbx_strand_id
1 'polypeptide(L)'
;MKRVGWLLLTVITLCSQSVAAKNMSLARVYAKVWLEGPYDAATGMMRRTPAYKAILDTLKRDWDTHFLQTDLKQPITTLVPQALDFILVYLRSSDSEEAVLAENIGILGVDGFLFDLYGNPGITLNVRQGVYYIVLVHRNHLPVQSSRPVDISQLSGNLAGQYYDFTLATNCYPGAQGMYNEPVKLLSMNVYGLYAGNTIQQIGVERSGGGLAIWPKIIASLDMMPVQQQSGDDPRYTRADTDLSGIVIYALDAAFITLNSGVATEAPMPLYP
;
A
#
# COMPACT_ATOMS: atom_id res chain seq x y z
N MET A 1 -72.41 -30.97 -23.05
CA MET A 1 -71.10 -31.54 -23.43
C MET A 1 -70.30 -30.47 -24.19
N LYS A 2 -69.05 -30.22 -23.77
CA LYS A 2 -68.00 -29.36 -24.38
C LYS A 2 -68.23 -27.84 -24.27
N ARG A 3 -67.25 -27.01 -23.87
CA ARG A 3 -65.89 -27.18 -23.33
C ARG A 3 -65.53 -25.88 -22.60
N VAL A 4 -64.79 -26.06 -21.52
CA VAL A 4 -64.19 -25.04 -20.65
C VAL A 4 -63.01 -24.38 -21.37
N GLY A 5 -62.84 -23.08 -21.18
CA GLY A 5 -61.66 -22.32 -21.59
C GLY A 5 -61.52 -21.08 -20.72
N TRP A 6 -61.17 -21.25 -19.45
CA TRP A 6 -60.80 -20.15 -18.56
C TRP A 6 -59.29 -19.98 -18.60
N LEU A 7 -58.86 -18.79 -19.03
CA LEU A 7 -57.49 -18.29 -18.92
C LEU A 7 -57.08 -18.31 -17.44
N LEU A 8 -56.03 -19.06 -17.08
CA LEU A 8 -55.31 -18.82 -15.84
C LEU A 8 -54.52 -17.52 -16.00
N LEU A 9 -55.00 -16.43 -15.41
CA LEU A 9 -54.19 -15.25 -15.15
C LEU A 9 -53.41 -15.50 -13.86
N THR A 10 -52.23 -16.11 -13.96
CA THR A 10 -51.33 -16.25 -12.82
C THR A 10 -50.75 -14.87 -12.51
N VAL A 11 -51.31 -14.19 -11.51
CA VAL A 11 -50.67 -13.01 -10.91
C VAL A 11 -49.44 -13.51 -10.16
N ILE A 12 -48.29 -13.47 -10.82
CA ILE A 12 -46.99 -13.55 -10.14
C ILE A 12 -46.89 -12.24 -9.35
N THR A 13 -47.26 -12.31 -8.08
CA THR A 13 -46.89 -11.28 -7.13
C THR A 13 -45.39 -11.40 -6.96
N LEU A 14 -44.63 -10.52 -7.63
CA LEU A 14 -43.21 -10.32 -7.33
C LEU A 14 -43.12 -9.97 -5.85
N CYS A 15 -42.83 -10.97 -5.02
CA CYS A 15 -42.48 -10.78 -3.63
C CYS A 15 -41.15 -10.02 -3.59
N SER A 16 -41.26 -8.70 -3.51
CA SER A 16 -40.38 -7.80 -2.78
C SER A 16 -38.88 -8.12 -2.87
N GLN A 17 -38.21 -7.59 -3.87
CA GLN A 17 -36.84 -7.14 -3.62
C GLN A 17 -36.90 -6.01 -2.58
N SER A 18 -36.71 -6.30 -1.30
CA SER A 18 -36.27 -5.31 -0.30
C SER A 18 -36.11 -5.92 1.10
N VAL A 19 -34.94 -6.47 1.43
CA VAL A 19 -34.45 -6.47 2.84
C VAL A 19 -32.91 -6.32 2.95
N ALA A 20 -32.10 -6.65 1.93
CA ALA A 20 -30.63 -6.67 2.10
C ALA A 20 -29.81 -5.69 1.23
N ALA A 21 -30.43 -4.71 0.57
CA ALA A 21 -29.73 -3.44 0.28
C ALA A 21 -29.85 -2.52 1.51
N LYS A 22 -29.58 -3.06 2.71
CA LYS A 22 -29.24 -2.23 3.86
C LYS A 22 -28.03 -1.44 3.41
N ASN A 23 -28.10 -0.10 3.40
CA ASN A 23 -26.98 0.80 3.11
C ASN A 23 -25.68 0.20 3.66
N MET A 24 -24.93 -0.50 2.80
CA MET A 24 -23.72 -1.17 3.22
C MET A 24 -22.68 -0.08 3.28
N SER A 25 -22.27 0.30 4.49
CA SER A 25 -21.08 1.10 4.60
C SER A 25 -19.93 0.27 4.08
N LEU A 26 -19.35 0.73 2.98
CA LEU A 26 -18.08 0.22 2.51
C LEU A 26 -17.01 0.44 3.58
N ALA A 27 -16.03 -0.45 3.62
CA ALA A 27 -14.85 -0.31 4.47
C ALA A 27 -14.08 0.93 4.04
N ARG A 28 -13.66 1.74 5.02
CA ARG A 28 -12.77 2.87 4.79
C ARG A 28 -11.60 2.79 5.74
N VAL A 29 -10.40 2.60 5.18
CA VAL A 29 -9.17 2.48 5.95
C VAL A 29 -8.58 3.86 6.18
N TYR A 30 -8.37 4.20 7.44
CA TYR A 30 -7.54 5.33 7.86
C TYR A 30 -6.27 4.77 8.45
N ALA A 31 -5.13 5.12 7.88
CA ALA A 31 -3.84 4.66 8.36
C ALA A 31 -2.79 5.75 8.24
N LYS A 32 -1.71 5.58 9.01
CA LYS A 32 -0.52 6.41 8.96
C LYS A 32 0.71 5.55 8.76
N VAL A 33 1.61 5.98 7.88
CA VAL A 33 2.87 5.28 7.58
C VAL A 33 3.96 6.29 7.18
N TRP A 34 5.21 5.99 7.54
CA TRP A 34 6.39 6.74 7.09
C TRP A 34 7.22 5.93 6.11
N LEU A 35 7.98 6.63 5.27
CA LEU A 35 8.92 6.05 4.32
C LEU A 35 10.35 6.46 4.71
N GLU A 36 11.28 5.49 4.72
CA GLU A 36 12.70 5.76 4.83
C GLU A 36 13.20 6.56 3.62
N GLY A 37 14.00 7.61 3.83
CA GLY A 37 14.49 8.48 2.75
C GLY A 37 13.73 9.80 2.72
N PRO A 38 12.43 9.83 2.39
CA PRO A 38 11.64 11.05 2.45
C PRO A 38 11.46 11.58 3.87
N TYR A 39 11.37 10.72 4.90
CA TYR A 39 11.13 11.16 6.27
C TYR A 39 12.26 12.06 6.81
N ASP A 40 11.88 13.23 7.32
CA ASP A 40 12.76 14.20 7.95
C ASP A 40 12.46 14.29 9.45
N ALA A 41 13.39 13.80 10.27
CA ALA A 41 13.26 13.78 11.72
C ALA A 41 13.19 15.18 12.37
N ALA A 42 13.70 16.22 11.70
CA ALA A 42 13.65 17.59 12.22
C ALA A 42 12.24 18.19 12.13
N THR A 43 11.51 17.85 11.07
CA THR A 43 10.15 18.36 10.84
C THR A 43 9.06 17.37 11.26
N GLY A 44 9.40 16.09 11.40
CA GLY A 44 8.44 15.03 11.66
C GLY A 44 7.51 14.77 10.47
N MET A 45 7.94 15.13 9.26
CA MET A 45 7.19 15.01 8.01
C MET A 45 8.06 14.37 6.93
N MET A 46 7.45 13.93 5.83
CA MET A 46 8.16 13.49 4.64
C MET A 46 8.43 14.66 3.69
N ARG A 47 9.66 14.81 3.26
CA ARG A 47 10.09 15.82 2.30
C ARG A 47 9.68 15.39 0.90
N ARG A 48 9.00 16.29 0.19
CA ARG A 48 8.75 16.19 -1.26
C ARG A 48 9.48 17.31 -1.98
N THR A 49 10.46 16.96 -2.81
CA THR A 49 11.22 17.97 -3.56
C THR A 49 10.38 18.61 -4.66
N PRO A 50 10.72 19.82 -5.14
CA PRO A 50 10.07 20.40 -6.31
C PRO A 50 10.21 19.55 -7.58
N ALA A 51 11.34 18.85 -7.75
CA ALA A 51 11.57 17.95 -8.87
C ALA A 51 10.61 16.76 -8.83
N TYR A 52 10.48 16.12 -7.66
CA TYR A 52 9.56 15.00 -7.49
C TYR A 52 8.10 15.43 -7.64
N LYS A 53 7.73 16.61 -7.11
CA LYS A 53 6.40 17.20 -7.34
C LYS A 53 6.09 17.34 -8.83
N ALA A 54 7.04 17.84 -9.63
CA ALA A 54 6.85 18.00 -11.07
C ALA A 54 6.63 16.65 -11.79
N ILE A 55 7.29 15.59 -11.33
CA ILE A 55 7.07 14.23 -11.84
C ILE A 55 5.65 13.78 -11.50
N LEU A 56 5.26 13.83 -10.21
CA LEU A 56 3.94 13.43 -9.73
C LEU A 56 2.79 14.13 -10.48
N ASP A 57 2.95 15.42 -10.82
CA ASP A 57 1.93 16.18 -11.52
C ASP A 57 1.78 15.80 -13.00
N THR A 58 2.77 15.14 -13.58
CA THR A 58 2.70 14.59 -14.94
C THR A 58 2.10 13.19 -14.98
N LEU A 59 2.07 12.48 -13.85
CA LEU A 59 1.52 11.13 -13.77
C LEU A 59 0.01 11.15 -14.03
N LYS A 60 -0.41 10.28 -14.96
CA LYS A 60 -1.82 9.97 -15.23
C LYS A 60 -2.27 8.67 -14.58
N ARG A 61 -1.30 7.82 -14.24
CA ARG A 61 -1.47 6.55 -13.55
C ARG A 61 -0.35 6.33 -12.54
N ASP A 62 -0.52 5.35 -11.68
CA ASP A 62 0.49 4.84 -10.78
C ASP A 62 1.48 3.91 -11.50
N TRP A 63 2.37 3.29 -10.72
CA TRP A 63 3.37 2.37 -11.25
C TRP A 63 2.75 1.04 -11.70
N ASP A 64 1.64 0.61 -11.10
CA ASP A 64 0.90 -0.57 -11.54
C ASP A 64 -0.48 -0.18 -12.09
N THR A 65 -0.49 0.07 -13.40
CA THR A 65 -1.65 0.59 -14.12
C THR A 65 -2.93 -0.26 -14.04
N HIS A 66 -2.90 -1.46 -13.44
CA HIS A 66 -4.07 -2.30 -13.21
C HIS A 66 -4.98 -1.76 -12.10
N PHE A 67 -4.45 -1.01 -11.12
CA PHE A 67 -5.25 -0.50 -10.01
C PHE A 67 -6.08 0.74 -10.37
N LEU A 68 -5.61 1.51 -11.36
CA LEU A 68 -6.35 2.65 -11.90
C LEU A 68 -7.13 2.24 -13.16
N GLN A 69 -8.42 1.95 -12.98
CA GLN A 69 -9.34 1.65 -14.09
C GLN A 69 -9.45 2.81 -15.11
N THR A 70 -9.21 4.05 -14.67
CA THR A 70 -9.21 5.25 -15.51
C THR A 70 -8.12 6.22 -15.09
N ASP A 71 -7.52 6.91 -16.07
CA ASP A 71 -6.52 7.95 -15.83
C ASP A 71 -7.02 9.05 -14.90
N LEU A 72 -6.10 9.59 -14.10
CA LEU A 72 -6.35 10.79 -13.32
C LEU A 72 -6.67 11.97 -14.24
N LYS A 73 -7.82 12.60 -13.99
CA LYS A 73 -8.28 13.77 -14.76
C LYS A 73 -7.51 15.05 -14.45
N GLN A 74 -6.84 15.08 -13.30
CA GLN A 74 -6.08 16.22 -12.80
C GLN A 74 -4.78 15.74 -12.15
N PRO A 75 -3.74 16.59 -12.04
CA PRO A 75 -2.52 16.25 -11.32
C PRO A 75 -2.81 15.80 -9.88
N ILE A 76 -2.07 14.80 -9.39
CA ILE A 76 -2.25 14.25 -8.04
C ILE A 76 -2.13 15.34 -6.95
N THR A 77 -1.23 16.31 -7.13
CA THR A 77 -1.07 17.39 -6.12
C THR A 77 -2.16 18.46 -6.20
N THR A 78 -2.97 18.48 -7.26
CA THR A 78 -4.19 19.29 -7.30
C THR A 78 -5.31 18.64 -6.49
N LEU A 79 -5.41 17.31 -6.54
CA LEU A 79 -6.37 16.52 -5.77
C LEU A 79 -6.00 16.49 -4.28
N VAL A 80 -4.72 16.27 -3.98
CA VAL A 80 -4.15 16.23 -2.63
C VAL A 80 -2.90 17.11 -2.60
N PRO A 81 -2.97 18.38 -2.11
CA PRO A 81 -1.82 19.28 -2.06
C PRO A 81 -0.58 18.69 -1.38
N GLN A 82 -0.81 17.81 -0.40
CA GLN A 82 0.20 17.11 0.38
C GLN A 82 0.62 15.74 -0.18
N ALA A 83 0.21 15.35 -1.40
CA ALA A 83 0.52 14.03 -1.98
C ALA A 83 2.02 13.75 -2.07
N LEU A 84 2.54 12.81 -1.28
CA LEU A 84 3.88 12.30 -1.44
C LEU A 84 3.95 11.30 -2.59
N ASP A 85 3.14 10.25 -2.58
CA ASP A 85 3.18 9.21 -3.62
C ASP A 85 1.88 8.37 -3.64
N PHE A 86 1.76 7.45 -4.60
CA PHE A 86 0.74 6.42 -4.59
C PHE A 86 1.01 5.34 -3.55
N ILE A 87 -0.06 4.78 -2.98
CA ILE A 87 0.01 3.66 -2.04
C ILE A 87 -1.13 2.69 -2.34
N LEU A 88 -0.82 1.40 -2.33
CA LEU A 88 -1.80 0.33 -2.50
C LEU A 88 -2.24 -0.17 -1.13
N VAL A 89 -3.54 -0.42 -0.96
CA VAL A 89 -4.13 -0.92 0.28
C VAL A 89 -4.88 -2.19 -0.01
N TYR A 90 -4.61 -3.22 0.79
CA TYR A 90 -5.32 -4.49 0.74
C TYR A 90 -5.94 -4.80 2.09
N LEU A 91 -7.11 -5.40 2.05
CA LEU A 91 -7.78 -6.00 3.20
C LEU A 91 -7.75 -7.51 3.05
N ARG A 92 -7.14 -8.18 4.03
CA ARG A 92 -7.09 -9.64 4.09
C ARG A 92 -8.00 -10.18 5.16
N SER A 93 -8.47 -11.42 4.96
CA SER A 93 -9.35 -12.11 5.90
C SER A 93 -8.73 -12.22 7.28
N SER A 94 -9.54 -12.03 8.33
CA SER A 94 -9.13 -12.32 9.71
C SER A 94 -8.88 -13.80 9.96
N ASP A 95 -9.47 -14.67 9.14
CA ASP A 95 -9.43 -16.13 9.31
C ASP A 95 -8.28 -16.77 8.51
N SER A 96 -7.76 -16.05 7.52
CA SER A 96 -6.62 -16.46 6.70
C SER A 96 -5.89 -15.23 6.17
N GLU A 97 -4.68 -15.00 6.66
CA GLU A 97 -3.83 -13.87 6.28
C GLU A 97 -3.39 -13.89 4.81
N GLU A 98 -3.66 -14.97 4.07
CA GLU A 98 -3.31 -15.10 2.65
C GLU A 98 -4.46 -14.66 1.73
N ALA A 99 -5.70 -14.60 2.24
CA ALA A 99 -6.88 -14.32 1.43
C ALA A 99 -7.15 -12.81 1.33
N VAL A 100 -6.82 -12.20 0.18
CA VAL A 100 -7.19 -10.82 -0.15
C VAL A 100 -8.69 -10.74 -0.45
N LEU A 101 -9.42 -9.89 0.27
CA LEU A 101 -10.86 -9.72 0.14
C LEU A 101 -11.24 -8.44 -0.59
N ALA A 102 -10.40 -7.41 -0.50
CA ALA A 102 -10.54 -6.18 -1.26
C ALA A 102 -9.20 -5.46 -1.36
N GLU A 103 -9.10 -4.62 -2.37
CA GLU A 103 -7.94 -3.79 -2.64
C GLU A 103 -8.37 -2.47 -3.24
N ASN A 104 -7.58 -1.42 -3.02
CA ASN A 104 -7.71 -0.17 -3.72
C ASN A 104 -6.40 0.61 -3.65
N ILE A 105 -6.23 1.56 -4.55
CA ILE A 105 -5.12 2.51 -4.54
C ILE A 105 -5.56 3.85 -3.95
N GLY A 106 -4.63 4.52 -3.28
CA GLY A 106 -4.80 5.89 -2.83
C GLY A 106 -3.48 6.65 -2.86
N ILE A 107 -3.45 7.71 -2.06
CA ILE A 107 -2.38 8.70 -2.04
C ILE A 107 -1.84 8.77 -0.61
N LEU A 108 -0.53 8.57 -0.46
CA LEU A 108 0.20 8.84 0.77
C LEU A 108 0.51 10.34 0.83
N GLY A 109 0.19 11.01 1.94
CA GLY A 109 0.53 12.41 2.18
C GLY A 109 1.91 12.58 2.81
N VAL A 110 2.50 13.78 2.67
CA VAL A 110 3.76 14.15 3.36
C VAL A 110 3.64 14.14 4.89
N ASP A 111 2.42 14.14 5.41
CA ASP A 111 2.08 13.97 6.84
C ASP A 111 1.92 12.50 7.26
N GLY A 112 2.15 11.56 6.33
CA GLY A 112 2.10 10.12 6.56
C GLY A 112 0.71 9.52 6.43
N PHE A 113 -0.31 10.33 6.22
CA PHE A 113 -1.70 9.87 6.19
C PHE A 113 -2.16 9.49 4.78
N LEU A 114 -3.14 8.59 4.72
CA LEU A 114 -3.70 8.14 3.46
C LEU A 114 -4.89 9.02 3.02
N PHE A 115 -5.03 9.19 1.71
CA PHE A 115 -6.10 9.91 1.03
C PHE A 115 -6.60 9.08 -0.15
N ASP A 116 -7.89 9.19 -0.47
CA ASP A 116 -8.40 8.65 -1.73
C ASP A 116 -8.04 9.57 -2.92
N LEU A 117 -8.31 9.08 -4.13
CA LEU A 117 -8.03 9.78 -5.37
C LEU A 117 -8.92 11.04 -5.60
N TYR A 118 -9.83 11.33 -4.68
CA TYR A 118 -10.64 12.56 -4.68
C TYR A 118 -10.19 13.55 -3.60
N GLY A 119 -9.15 13.21 -2.84
CA GLY A 119 -8.56 14.03 -1.80
C GLY A 119 -9.23 13.94 -0.44
N ASN A 120 -10.11 12.96 -0.21
CA ASN A 120 -10.72 12.76 1.10
C ASN A 120 -9.81 11.86 1.97
N PRO A 121 -9.71 12.09 3.30
CA PRO A 121 -8.91 11.26 4.20
C PRO A 121 -9.34 9.79 4.21
N GLY A 122 -8.38 8.87 4.19
CA GLY A 122 -8.61 7.41 4.15
C GLY A 122 -8.97 6.89 2.76
N ILE A 123 -9.00 5.56 2.63
CA ILE A 123 -9.23 4.87 1.35
C ILE A 123 -10.44 3.95 1.48
N THR A 124 -11.43 4.11 0.60
CA THR A 124 -12.62 3.24 0.56
C THR A 124 -12.31 1.98 -0.24
N LEU A 125 -12.68 0.81 0.29
CA LEU A 125 -12.56 -0.48 -0.40
C LEU A 125 -13.94 -1.09 -0.63
N ASN A 126 -14.09 -1.85 -1.72
CA ASN A 126 -15.36 -2.46 -2.11
C ASN A 126 -15.68 -3.75 -1.31
N VAL A 127 -15.68 -3.63 0.02
CA VAL A 127 -16.04 -4.67 0.98
C VAL A 127 -16.81 -4.04 2.14
N ARG A 128 -17.56 -4.83 2.89
CA ARG A 128 -18.26 -4.35 4.09
C ARG A 128 -17.25 -3.92 5.17
N GLN A 129 -17.63 -2.96 6.00
CA GLN A 129 -16.94 -2.76 7.27
C GLN A 129 -16.90 -4.05 8.08
N GLY A 130 -15.79 -4.29 8.79
CA GLY A 130 -15.53 -5.51 9.53
C GLY A 130 -14.10 -5.56 10.04
N VAL A 131 -13.68 -6.77 10.43
CA VAL A 131 -12.37 -7.04 11.00
C VAL A 131 -11.47 -7.65 9.92
N TYR A 132 -10.33 -7.01 9.64
CA TYR A 132 -9.42 -7.39 8.56
C TYR A 132 -7.98 -7.13 8.94
N TYR A 133 -7.04 -7.85 8.33
CA TYR A 133 -5.67 -7.36 8.27
C TYR A 133 -5.56 -6.24 7.23
N ILE A 134 -4.82 -5.19 7.56
CA ILE A 134 -4.54 -4.07 6.67
C ILE A 134 -3.14 -4.25 6.13
N VAL A 135 -2.98 -4.22 4.81
CA VAL A 135 -1.67 -4.27 4.14
C VAL A 135 -1.47 -3.01 3.33
N LEU A 136 -0.31 -2.37 3.50
CA LEU A 136 0.12 -1.24 2.70
C LEU A 136 1.30 -1.65 1.82
N VAL A 137 1.25 -1.30 0.54
CA VAL A 137 2.33 -1.55 -0.42
C VAL A 137 2.69 -0.28 -1.14
N HIS A 138 3.99 0.03 -1.12
CA HIS A 138 4.58 1.16 -1.81
C HIS A 138 5.56 0.64 -2.87
N ARG A 139 5.75 1.38 -3.96
CA ARG A 139 6.58 0.96 -5.10
C ARG A 139 8.04 0.67 -4.76
N ASN A 140 8.62 1.46 -3.86
CA ASN A 140 10.07 1.53 -3.61
C ASN A 140 10.44 1.10 -2.18
N HIS A 141 9.47 0.57 -1.44
CA HIS A 141 9.62 0.26 -0.02
C HIS A 141 8.94 -1.06 0.31
N LEU A 142 9.39 -1.72 1.38
CA LEU A 142 8.80 -2.98 1.78
C LEU A 142 7.33 -2.83 2.19
N PRO A 143 6.47 -3.78 1.79
CA PRO A 143 5.09 -3.81 2.23
C PRO A 143 5.00 -4.07 3.73
N VAL A 144 3.93 -3.60 4.38
CA VAL A 144 3.66 -3.85 5.80
C VAL A 144 2.24 -4.35 5.99
N GLN A 145 2.07 -5.31 6.92
CA GLN A 145 0.77 -5.78 7.38
C GLN A 145 0.54 -5.38 8.85
N SER A 146 -0.71 -5.14 9.23
CA SER A 146 -1.09 -4.95 10.63
C SER A 146 -0.69 -6.17 11.48
N SER A 147 -0.18 -5.95 12.69
CA SER A 147 0.27 -7.03 13.58
C SER A 147 -0.85 -7.97 14.06
N ARG A 148 -2.10 -7.57 13.83
CA ARG A 148 -3.33 -8.30 14.18
C ARG A 148 -4.47 -7.83 13.26
N PRO A 149 -5.59 -8.57 13.20
CA PRO A 149 -6.81 -8.08 12.58
C PRO A 149 -7.31 -6.80 13.27
N VAL A 150 -7.81 -5.86 12.47
CA VAL A 150 -8.27 -4.53 12.90
C VAL A 150 -9.75 -4.40 12.57
N ASP A 151 -10.55 -4.01 13.55
CA ASP A 151 -11.94 -3.61 13.32
C ASP A 151 -11.96 -2.23 12.66
N ILE A 152 -12.18 -2.20 11.34
CA ILE A 152 -12.18 -0.96 10.54
C ILE A 152 -13.31 -0.03 10.96
N SER A 153 -14.38 -0.54 11.59
CA SER A 153 -15.48 0.31 12.06
C SER A 153 -15.09 1.28 13.18
N GLN A 154 -13.96 1.00 13.85
CA GLN A 154 -13.38 1.86 14.88
C GLN A 154 -12.45 2.94 14.29
N LEU A 155 -12.19 2.91 12.98
CA LEU A 155 -11.37 3.90 12.30
C LEU A 155 -12.29 4.95 11.66
N SER A 156 -12.21 6.21 12.12
CA SER A 156 -13.13 7.26 11.69
C SER A 156 -12.44 8.51 11.11
N GLY A 157 -11.10 8.56 11.11
CA GLY A 157 -10.39 9.70 10.53
C GLY A 157 -9.10 10.09 11.23
N ASN A 158 -8.20 10.69 10.44
CA ASN A 158 -6.90 11.20 10.90
C ASN A 158 -7.06 12.28 11.99
N LEU A 159 -7.99 13.23 11.81
CA LEU A 159 -8.26 14.32 12.74
C LEU A 159 -8.93 13.85 14.05
N ALA A 160 -9.62 12.71 14.00
CA ALA A 160 -10.24 12.11 15.18
C ALA A 160 -9.25 11.26 15.99
N GLY A 161 -8.00 11.11 15.53
CA GLY A 161 -7.04 10.18 16.12
C GLY A 161 -7.44 8.70 15.97
N GLN A 162 -8.41 8.40 15.10
CA GLN A 162 -8.96 7.07 14.89
C GLN A 162 -8.47 6.53 13.55
N TYR A 163 -7.20 6.13 13.53
CA TYR A 163 -6.49 5.56 12.39
C TYR A 163 -5.57 4.43 12.87
N TYR A 164 -5.19 3.53 11.97
CA TYR A 164 -4.19 2.51 12.26
C TYR A 164 -2.78 3.04 12.04
N ASP A 165 -1.93 2.95 13.05
CA ASP A 165 -0.64 3.63 13.06
C ASP A 165 0.53 2.66 12.79
N PHE A 166 1.00 2.58 11.55
CA PHE A 166 2.18 1.80 11.17
C PHE A 166 3.51 2.48 11.52
N THR A 167 3.47 3.67 12.13
CA THR A 167 4.67 4.35 12.62
C THR A 167 5.14 3.80 13.97
N LEU A 168 4.37 2.86 14.53
CA LEU A 168 4.68 2.09 15.73
C LEU A 168 5.03 0.65 15.36
N ALA A 169 6.23 0.22 15.70
CA ALA A 169 6.71 -1.15 15.48
C ALA A 169 5.73 -2.25 15.93
N THR A 170 5.04 -2.05 17.05
CA THR A 170 4.09 -3.03 17.63
C THR A 170 2.82 -3.21 16.81
N ASN A 171 2.53 -2.30 15.89
CA ASN A 171 1.41 -2.39 14.95
C ASN A 171 1.82 -3.02 13.62
N CYS A 172 3.10 -3.31 13.41
CA CYS A 172 3.60 -3.92 12.19
C CYS A 172 3.82 -5.41 12.43
N TYR A 173 3.37 -6.28 11.53
CA TYR A 173 3.79 -7.68 11.49
C TYR A 173 5.16 -7.79 10.81
N PRO A 174 6.14 -8.56 11.34
CA PRO A 174 6.12 -9.30 12.61
C PRO A 174 6.51 -8.44 13.83
N GLY A 175 6.91 -7.19 13.62
CA GLY A 175 7.35 -6.24 14.64
C GLY A 175 8.62 -5.51 14.18
N ALA A 176 9.29 -4.78 15.09
CA ALA A 176 10.60 -4.15 14.83
C ALA A 176 11.65 -4.51 15.89
N GLN A 177 11.70 -5.78 16.32
CA GLN A 177 12.64 -6.22 17.36
C GLN A 177 13.47 -7.44 16.98
N GLY A 178 14.61 -7.21 16.32
CA GLY A 178 15.70 -8.19 16.13
C GLY A 178 15.25 -9.51 15.53
N MET A 179 14.03 -9.55 14.97
CA MET A 179 13.46 -10.71 14.34
C MET A 179 13.89 -10.66 12.90
N TYR A 180 14.26 -11.82 12.37
CA TYR A 180 14.20 -12.06 10.95
C TYR A 180 12.83 -11.56 10.45
N ASN A 181 12.79 -10.50 9.63
CA ASN A 181 11.67 -10.11 8.77
C ASN A 181 10.93 -8.79 9.05
N GLU A 182 11.61 -7.77 9.57
CA GLU A 182 11.08 -6.43 9.84
C GLU A 182 10.79 -5.61 8.56
N PRO A 183 9.52 -5.21 8.31
CA PRO A 183 9.18 -4.32 7.19
C PRO A 183 9.48 -2.85 7.49
N VAL A 184 9.82 -2.52 8.74
CA VAL A 184 10.00 -1.13 9.21
C VAL A 184 11.33 -0.90 9.91
N LYS A 185 11.91 0.28 9.68
CA LYS A 185 13.16 0.79 10.27
C LYS A 185 12.87 1.88 11.29
N LEU A 186 13.66 1.95 12.37
CA LEU A 186 13.65 3.09 13.28
C LEU A 186 14.24 4.33 12.60
N LEU A 187 13.42 5.38 12.41
CA LEU A 187 13.78 6.63 11.72
C LEU A 187 14.11 7.77 12.70
N SER A 188 13.45 7.78 13.85
CA SER A 188 13.68 8.72 14.96
C SER A 188 13.23 8.06 16.28
N MET A 189 13.40 8.73 17.41
CA MET A 189 13.02 8.19 18.73
C MET A 189 11.55 7.72 18.73
N ASN A 190 11.35 6.40 18.77
CA ASN A 190 10.05 5.72 18.70
C ASN A 190 9.22 5.99 17.43
N VAL A 191 9.86 6.40 16.33
CA VAL A 191 9.21 6.58 15.03
C VAL A 191 9.77 5.58 14.03
N TYR A 192 8.89 4.76 13.48
CA TYR A 192 9.23 3.75 12.48
C TYR A 192 8.66 4.12 11.11
N GLY A 193 9.33 3.69 10.05
CA GLY A 193 8.83 3.77 8.68
C GLY A 193 9.28 2.60 7.84
N LEU A 194 8.67 2.40 6.68
CA LEU A 194 8.99 1.28 5.80
C LEU A 194 10.46 1.33 5.38
N TYR A 195 11.11 0.18 5.34
CA TYR A 195 12.45 0.08 4.74
C TYR A 195 12.41 0.46 3.27
N ALA A 196 13.34 1.30 2.84
CA ALA A 196 13.58 1.55 1.43
C ALA A 196 14.25 0.32 0.79
N GLY A 197 13.80 -0.08 -0.40
CA GLY A 197 14.37 -1.21 -1.13
C GLY A 197 13.36 -2.06 -1.88
N ASN A 198 13.76 -3.30 -2.18
CA ASN A 198 13.08 -4.20 -3.11
C ASN A 198 12.86 -3.54 -4.48
N THR A 199 13.77 -2.67 -4.93
CA THR A 199 13.68 -1.86 -6.15
C THR A 199 13.54 -2.70 -7.42
N ILE A 200 13.83 -4.00 -7.36
CA ILE A 200 13.68 -4.94 -8.47
C ILE A 200 12.50 -5.92 -8.33
N GLN A 201 11.75 -5.93 -7.22
CA GLN A 201 10.58 -6.82 -7.02
C GLN A 201 10.91 -8.31 -7.18
N GLN A 202 12.15 -8.68 -6.90
CA GLN A 202 12.61 -10.06 -7.02
C GLN A 202 13.26 -10.49 -5.73
N ILE A 203 12.89 -11.69 -5.30
CA ILE A 203 13.58 -12.38 -4.22
C ILE A 203 14.98 -12.75 -4.72
N GLY A 204 16.00 -12.07 -4.20
CA GLY A 204 17.38 -12.39 -4.46
C GLY A 204 17.84 -13.58 -3.63
N VAL A 205 18.55 -14.52 -4.25
CA VAL A 205 19.27 -15.59 -3.54
C VAL A 205 20.75 -15.24 -3.55
N GLU A 206 21.32 -15.01 -2.37
CA GLU A 206 22.73 -14.61 -2.25
C GLU A 206 23.60 -15.66 -1.59
N ARG A 207 24.81 -15.80 -2.12
CA ARG A 207 25.88 -16.60 -1.52
C ARG A 207 26.77 -15.69 -0.68
N SER A 208 26.91 -15.99 0.60
CA SER A 208 28.01 -15.43 1.38
C SER A 208 29.27 -16.26 1.14
N GLY A 209 30.36 -15.62 0.68
CA GLY A 209 31.71 -16.17 0.76
C GLY A 209 31.90 -17.61 0.26
N GLY A 210 31.44 -17.94 -0.95
CA GLY A 210 31.67 -19.26 -1.57
C GLY A 210 30.91 -20.44 -0.94
N GLY A 211 30.05 -20.21 0.06
CA GLY A 211 29.21 -21.22 0.70
C GLY A 211 27.89 -21.52 -0.02
N LEU A 212 27.12 -22.47 0.55
CA LEU A 212 25.75 -22.80 0.12
C LEU A 212 24.85 -21.54 0.15
N ALA A 213 23.90 -21.46 -0.77
CA ALA A 213 22.92 -20.38 -0.79
C ALA A 213 22.18 -20.32 0.55
N ILE A 214 22.24 -19.17 1.20
CA ILE A 214 21.49 -18.90 2.43
C ILE A 214 20.16 -18.27 2.02
N TRP A 215 19.17 -18.40 2.91
CA TRP A 215 17.78 -17.95 2.80
C TRP A 215 17.52 -16.78 1.82
N PRO A 216 16.38 -16.81 1.08
CA PRO A 216 15.99 -15.74 0.17
C PRO A 216 16.06 -14.36 0.85
N LYS A 217 16.67 -13.38 0.17
CA LYS A 217 16.69 -11.97 0.55
C LYS A 217 15.69 -11.21 -0.31
N ILE A 218 14.89 -10.34 0.30
CA ILE A 218 13.99 -9.45 -0.43
C ILE A 218 14.62 -8.10 -0.77
N ILE A 219 15.56 -7.66 0.06
CA ILE A 219 16.47 -6.57 -0.31
C ILE A 219 17.86 -7.19 -0.48
N ALA A 220 18.18 -7.49 -1.73
CA ALA A 220 19.43 -8.07 -2.19
C ALA A 220 20.36 -7.01 -2.77
N SER A 221 21.62 -7.38 -2.97
CA SER A 221 22.65 -6.65 -3.71
C SER A 221 22.22 -6.28 -5.12
N LEU A 222 21.25 -7.02 -5.68
CA LEU A 222 20.67 -6.71 -6.97
C LEU A 222 19.73 -5.49 -6.91
N ASP A 223 19.11 -5.19 -5.75
CA ASP A 223 18.40 -3.93 -5.50
C ASP A 223 19.34 -2.72 -5.40
N MET A 224 20.61 -2.99 -5.09
CA MET A 224 21.67 -1.98 -5.08
C MET A 224 22.35 -1.81 -6.44
N MET A 225 21.78 -2.27 -7.57
CA MET A 225 22.37 -2.08 -8.89
C MET A 225 21.81 -0.80 -9.58
N PRO A 226 22.61 -0.09 -10.39
CA PRO A 226 22.16 1.14 -11.06
C PRO A 226 20.96 0.90 -12.00
N VAL A 227 19.91 1.70 -11.80
CA VAL A 227 18.66 1.87 -12.57
C VAL A 227 18.26 0.71 -13.50
N GLN A 228 17.37 -0.14 -13.02
CA GLN A 228 16.50 -0.96 -13.87
C GLN A 228 15.31 -0.07 -14.29
N GLN A 229 15.29 0.47 -15.51
CA GLN A 229 14.04 0.98 -16.08
C GLN A 229 13.12 -0.21 -16.29
N GLN A 230 12.00 -0.28 -15.58
CA GLN A 230 10.97 -1.27 -15.85
C GLN A 230 10.29 -0.89 -17.18
N SER A 231 10.02 -1.89 -18.01
CA SER A 231 9.39 -1.68 -19.31
C SER A 231 7.97 -1.11 -19.13
N GLY A 232 7.79 0.19 -19.34
CA GLY A 232 6.49 0.88 -19.23
C GLY A 232 6.46 2.10 -18.32
N ASP A 233 7.51 2.33 -17.51
CA ASP A 233 7.55 3.46 -16.56
C ASP A 233 8.01 4.77 -17.21
N ASP A 234 7.51 5.92 -16.71
CA ASP A 234 8.13 7.22 -17.00
C ASP A 234 9.58 7.17 -16.50
N PRO A 235 10.58 7.50 -17.35
CA PRO A 235 12.00 7.38 -17.00
C PRO A 235 12.42 8.20 -15.77
N ARG A 236 11.55 9.07 -15.25
CA ARG A 236 11.77 9.90 -14.06
C ARG A 236 11.08 9.37 -12.81
N TYR A 237 10.11 8.47 -12.92
CA TYR A 237 9.36 7.89 -11.80
C TYR A 237 9.78 6.44 -11.60
N THR A 238 11.01 6.24 -11.12
CA THR A 238 11.63 4.90 -11.06
C THR A 238 11.64 4.31 -9.66
N ARG A 239 11.81 2.99 -9.58
CA ARG A 239 11.90 2.27 -8.31
C ARG A 239 13.22 2.46 -7.56
N ALA A 240 14.23 2.94 -8.26
CA ALA A 240 15.55 3.24 -7.72
C ALA A 240 15.62 4.60 -7.00
N ASP A 241 14.61 5.45 -7.12
CA ASP A 241 14.48 6.73 -6.38
C ASP A 241 13.93 6.43 -4.98
N THR A 242 14.78 5.97 -4.07
CA THR A 242 14.36 5.50 -2.74
C THR A 242 14.05 6.65 -1.79
N ASP A 243 14.66 7.81 -2.00
CA ASP A 243 14.41 9.02 -1.20
C ASP A 243 13.30 9.93 -1.78
N LEU A 244 12.70 9.53 -2.91
CA LEU A 244 11.66 10.26 -3.63
C LEU A 244 12.07 11.70 -3.93
N SER A 245 13.34 11.91 -4.26
CA SER A 245 13.87 13.23 -4.61
C SER A 245 13.58 13.60 -6.06
N GLY A 246 13.19 12.65 -6.90
CA GLY A 246 13.05 12.82 -8.35
C GLY A 246 14.39 12.80 -9.09
N ILE A 247 15.48 12.46 -8.41
CA ILE A 247 16.83 12.38 -8.98
C ILE A 247 17.48 11.11 -8.45
N VAL A 248 17.64 10.11 -9.32
CA VAL A 248 18.36 8.89 -8.94
C VAL A 248 19.87 9.15 -8.99
N ILE A 249 20.49 9.23 -7.82
CA ILE A 249 21.94 9.24 -7.63
C ILE A 249 22.31 7.96 -6.90
N TYR A 250 22.89 7.01 -7.63
CA TYR A 250 23.24 5.68 -7.11
C TYR A 250 23.84 5.69 -5.69
N ALA A 251 24.84 6.54 -5.43
CA ALA A 251 25.50 6.58 -4.13
C ALA A 251 24.62 7.13 -2.99
N LEU A 252 23.60 7.93 -3.30
CA LEU A 252 22.66 8.49 -2.32
C LEU A 252 21.45 7.58 -2.14
N ASP A 253 20.85 7.11 -3.22
CA ASP A 253 19.68 6.22 -3.15
C ASP A 253 20.03 4.84 -2.61
N ALA A 254 21.15 4.25 -3.04
CA ALA A 254 21.60 2.96 -2.53
C ALA A 254 22.05 3.02 -1.07
N ALA A 255 22.32 4.21 -0.51
CA ALA A 255 22.65 4.37 0.90
C ALA A 255 21.44 4.11 1.82
N PHE A 256 20.21 4.26 1.31
CA PHE A 256 18.98 3.89 2.03
C PHE A 256 18.69 2.40 1.93
N ILE A 257 19.21 1.71 0.91
CA ILE A 257 19.02 0.28 0.72
C ILE A 257 19.87 -0.48 1.73
N THR A 258 19.23 -0.94 2.81
CA THR A 258 19.89 -1.80 3.80
C THR A 258 19.72 -3.25 3.37
N LEU A 259 20.83 -3.91 3.01
CA LEU A 259 20.80 -5.33 2.64
C LEU A 259 20.21 -6.15 3.76
N ASN A 260 19.21 -6.92 3.38
CA ASN A 260 18.37 -7.55 4.33
C ASN A 260 18.58 -9.08 4.23
N SER A 261 19.54 -9.60 5.00
CA SER A 261 19.80 -11.04 5.06
C SER A 261 18.75 -11.75 5.91
N GLY A 262 17.61 -12.09 5.30
CA GLY A 262 16.51 -12.79 5.99
C GLY A 262 15.86 -11.97 7.11
N VAL A 263 15.92 -10.65 7.04
CA VAL A 263 15.31 -9.65 7.95
C VAL A 263 14.13 -8.93 7.23
N ALA A 264 13.64 -9.39 6.08
CA ALA A 264 12.35 -9.00 5.48
C ALA A 264 11.80 -10.20 4.73
N THR A 265 10.60 -10.64 5.07
CA THR A 265 9.76 -11.47 4.23
C THR A 265 8.69 -10.54 3.70
N GLU A 266 8.36 -10.62 2.42
CA GLU A 266 7.13 -10.07 1.88
C GLU A 266 5.94 -10.91 2.41
N ALA A 267 6.13 -11.67 3.49
CA ALA A 267 5.13 -12.54 4.07
C ALA A 267 4.11 -11.71 4.86
N PRO A 268 2.82 -12.00 4.64
CA PRO A 268 2.33 -13.01 3.69
C PRO A 268 2.37 -12.45 2.24
N MET A 269 3.05 -13.11 1.29
CA MET A 269 3.11 -12.77 -0.17
C MET A 269 2.04 -13.56 -0.94
N PRO A 270 1.72 -13.24 -2.21
CA PRO A 270 1.91 -12.01 -2.96
C PRO A 270 0.57 -11.36 -3.31
N LEU A 271 0.65 -10.12 -3.76
CA LEU A 271 -0.47 -9.48 -4.45
C LEU A 271 -0.26 -9.80 -5.93
N TYR A 272 -1.11 -10.71 -6.40
CA TYR A 272 -1.27 -11.23 -7.76
C TYR A 272 -0.48 -12.50 -8.15
N PRO A 273 -1.12 -13.38 -8.99
CA PRO A 273 -0.77 -14.78 -9.19
C PRO A 273 0.49 -15.05 -10.01
#